data_AF-A0A2D6PQM3-F1
#
_entry.id   AF-A0A2D6PQM3-F1
#
_cell.length_a   1.000
_cell.length_b   1.000
_cell.length_c   1.000
_cell.angle_alpha   90.00
_cell.angle_beta   90.00
_cell.angle_gamma   90.00
#
_symmetry.space_group_name_H-M   'P 1'
#
loop_
_entity.id
_entity.type
_entity.pdbx_description
1 polymer ?
#
loop_
_entity_poly.entity_id
_entity_poly.type
_entity_poly.pdbx_seq_one_letter_code
_entity_poly.pdbx_strand_id
1 'polypeptide(L)'
;MTSLQPPTDATTLLEQGERHFLQGDLLRAEDTFREAAKLDPEAADSWSNLGVALFPLERPEDARTAFGRALSLEPEHDAAREGLAHVDTVDAAAPDAPPTTDLLLMPAFDDEASLAEHLGRIAWYVGPWIDDIGALRIVVAPDLGTPDLLDRIATSTPDHLDPAVPDLVRALAQRTELIVDHDASALDHAFSTSSRILVWDSARWHRLTTTLRAAGATRQLPPTIDIDPFAGTARMHEIPRVVSTVFSREASAAGPARFRNALETLADHKPTDICYVFGGGPTIRSAVDRDLSDGFSIVCNRFVWDDALTDHVDPTFLAFMDASCVGPSRAGTMFREHLRTWLEGGACRFVLTFDVFGPWVEFMLPPELHDRVIAAPAQAVDFPATRFNADLRSAWWMPDAHNVITSVCLPVAATVAQEIRLLGLDGVRPDKVYESWGRSWEKDAESEAESVPDDPFLAALRRTHPWRHNWVSPDYQDTYRDNLEESLRRIFTQLEQAGTRITCVTPSWMEVMRDRGGASTPA
;
A
#
# COMPACT_ATOMS: atom_id res chain seq x y z
N MET A 1 11.34 36.98 19.83
CA MET A 1 10.25 37.68 19.14
C MET A 1 9.37 36.61 18.53
N THR A 2 8.21 36.38 19.14
CA THR A 2 7.21 35.41 18.71
C THR A 2 6.67 35.85 17.35
N SER A 3 6.95 35.07 16.31
CA SER A 3 6.32 35.21 15.00
C SER A 3 4.85 34.84 15.15
N LEU A 4 4.00 35.82 15.47
CA LEU A 4 2.55 35.70 15.36
C LEU A 4 2.24 35.51 13.86
N GLN A 5 1.95 34.28 13.46
CA GLN A 5 1.25 34.05 12.19
C GLN A 5 -0.04 34.88 12.20
N PRO A 6 -0.42 35.49 11.07
CA PRO A 6 -1.69 36.22 10.99
C PRO A 6 -2.85 35.27 11.36
N PRO A 7 -3.95 35.78 11.96
CA PRO A 7 -5.12 34.96 12.22
C PRO A 7 -5.55 34.33 10.90
N THR A 8 -5.54 33.00 10.86
CA THR A 8 -5.93 32.23 9.68
C THR A 8 -7.44 32.37 9.55
N ASP A 9 -7.92 32.91 8.43
CA ASP A 9 -9.36 33.00 8.15
C ASP A 9 -9.91 31.66 7.67
N ALA A 10 -11.24 31.52 7.66
CA ALA A 10 -11.90 30.26 7.34
C ALA A 10 -11.57 29.77 5.92
N THR A 11 -11.41 30.70 4.98
CA THR A 11 -10.98 30.42 3.60
C THR A 11 -9.57 29.84 3.55
N THR A 12 -8.62 30.40 4.30
CA THR A 12 -7.25 29.86 4.36
C THR A 12 -7.24 28.47 5.01
N LEU A 13 -8.08 28.22 6.02
CA LEU A 13 -8.24 26.89 6.61
C LEU A 13 -8.87 25.89 5.63
N LEU A 14 -9.82 26.32 4.81
CA LEU A 14 -10.40 25.48 3.75
C LEU A 14 -9.32 25.06 2.74
N GLU A 15 -8.54 26.01 2.21
CA GLU A 15 -7.45 25.71 1.28
C GLU A 15 -6.37 24.81 1.91
N GLN A 16 -6.12 24.96 3.21
CA GLN A 16 -5.20 24.08 3.96
C GLN A 16 -5.78 22.68 4.14
N GLY A 17 -7.05 22.56 4.53
CA GLY A 17 -7.74 21.28 4.69
C GLY A 17 -7.83 20.52 3.37
N GLU A 18 -8.11 21.22 2.27
CA GLU A 18 -8.09 20.65 0.91
C GLU A 18 -6.71 20.12 0.55
N ARG A 19 -5.65 20.85 0.92
CA ARG A 19 -4.28 20.39 0.70
C ARG A 19 -3.97 19.13 1.51
N HIS A 20 -4.37 19.07 2.78
CA HIS A 20 -4.23 17.85 3.59
C HIS A 20 -5.02 16.69 2.99
N PHE A 21 -6.24 16.95 2.52
CA PHE A 21 -7.10 15.95 1.90
C PHE A 21 -6.48 15.39 0.61
N LEU A 22 -5.98 16.27 -0.27
CA LEU A 22 -5.28 15.88 -1.50
C LEU A 22 -3.95 15.15 -1.23
N GLN A 23 -3.35 15.36 -0.06
CA GLN A 23 -2.17 14.62 0.42
C GLN A 23 -2.53 13.28 1.07
N GLY A 24 -3.82 12.98 1.25
CA GLY A 24 -4.30 11.76 1.93
C GLY A 24 -4.20 11.81 3.45
N ASP A 25 -3.83 12.95 4.05
CA ASP A 25 -3.83 13.15 5.50
C ASP A 25 -5.25 13.49 5.97
N LEU A 26 -6.12 12.48 5.93
CA LEU A 26 -7.56 12.63 6.17
C LEU A 26 -7.88 13.14 7.58
N LEU A 27 -7.08 12.77 8.58
CA LEU A 27 -7.26 13.24 9.96
C LEU A 27 -6.92 14.72 10.11
N ARG A 28 -5.82 15.20 9.50
CA ARG A 28 -5.55 16.64 9.48
C ARG A 28 -6.55 17.40 8.63
N ALA A 29 -7.02 16.81 7.53
CA ALA A 29 -8.10 17.41 6.74
C ALA A 29 -9.36 17.56 7.60
N GLU A 30 -9.78 16.51 8.31
CA GLU A 30 -10.90 16.55 9.25
C GLU A 30 -10.72 17.66 10.30
N ASP A 31 -9.58 17.69 10.99
CA ASP A 31 -9.32 18.68 12.03
C ASP A 31 -9.31 20.11 11.47
N THR A 32 -8.66 20.31 10.33
CA THR A 32 -8.57 21.64 9.68
C THR A 32 -9.95 22.11 9.19
N PHE A 33 -10.74 21.23 8.58
CA PHE A 33 -12.10 21.56 8.15
C PHE A 33 -13.05 21.77 9.34
N ARG A 34 -12.86 21.05 10.44
CA ARG A 34 -13.60 21.28 11.69
C ARG A 34 -13.23 22.63 12.30
N GLU A 35 -11.98 23.08 12.20
CA GLU A 35 -11.58 24.43 12.59
C GLU A 35 -12.19 25.49 11.66
N ALA A 36 -12.19 25.27 10.34
CA ALA A 36 -12.83 26.16 9.37
C ALA A 36 -14.33 26.32 9.67
N ALA A 37 -15.04 25.21 9.93
CA ALA A 37 -16.46 25.19 10.27
C ALA A 37 -16.78 25.81 11.65
N LYS A 38 -15.82 25.85 12.57
CA LYS A 38 -15.95 26.58 13.84
C LYS A 38 -15.76 28.08 13.66
N LEU A 39 -14.83 28.46 12.78
CA LEU A 39 -14.48 29.85 12.54
C LEU A 39 -15.53 30.58 11.71
N ASP A 40 -16.12 29.88 10.74
CA ASP A 40 -17.30 30.32 9.99
C ASP A 40 -18.37 29.19 9.94
N PRO A 41 -19.31 29.17 10.91
CA PRO A 41 -20.37 28.17 10.96
C PRO A 41 -21.44 28.29 9.87
N GLU A 42 -21.47 29.38 9.11
CA GLU A 42 -22.43 29.64 8.03
C GLU A 42 -21.86 29.34 6.64
N ALA A 43 -20.55 29.09 6.53
CA ALA A 43 -19.92 28.64 5.30
C ALA A 43 -20.29 27.18 4.97
N ALA A 44 -21.12 26.98 3.95
CA ALA A 44 -21.55 25.65 3.50
C ALA A 44 -20.36 24.79 3.03
N ASP A 45 -19.37 25.38 2.34
CA ASP A 45 -18.14 24.72 1.89
C ASP A 45 -17.37 24.03 3.04
N SER A 46 -17.28 24.67 4.22
CA SER A 46 -16.60 24.11 5.39
C SER A 46 -17.25 22.82 5.88
N TRP A 47 -18.58 22.76 5.86
CA TRP A 47 -19.35 21.59 6.25
C TRP A 47 -19.33 20.50 5.17
N SER A 48 -19.37 20.89 3.89
CA SER A 48 -19.26 19.97 2.77
C SER A 48 -17.88 19.29 2.76
N ASN A 49 -16.80 20.07 2.88
CA ASN A 49 -15.43 19.56 2.89
C ASN A 49 -15.14 18.70 4.13
N LEU A 50 -15.73 19.03 5.29
CA LEU A 50 -15.69 18.16 6.46
C LEU A 50 -16.39 16.81 6.19
N GLY A 51 -17.55 16.82 5.54
CA GLY A 51 -18.24 15.59 5.14
C GLY A 51 -17.41 14.74 4.17
N VAL A 52 -16.75 15.37 3.21
CA VAL A 52 -15.83 14.72 2.26
C VAL A 52 -14.63 14.09 2.98
N ALA A 53 -14.08 14.73 4.01
CA ALA A 53 -12.99 14.17 4.80
C ALA A 53 -13.42 13.02 5.74
N LEU A 54 -14.63 13.10 6.30
CA LEU A 54 -15.16 12.10 7.24
C LEU A 54 -15.57 10.79 6.58
N PHE A 55 -16.02 10.85 5.32
CA PHE A 55 -16.46 9.66 4.61
C PHE A 55 -15.37 8.58 4.42
N PRO A 56 -14.16 8.89 3.91
CA PRO A 56 -13.07 7.93 3.83
C PRO A 56 -12.46 7.56 5.19
N LEU A 57 -12.83 8.26 6.27
CA LEU A 57 -12.47 7.89 7.66
C LEU A 57 -13.47 6.91 8.31
N GLU A 58 -14.36 6.30 7.51
CA GLU A 58 -15.38 5.34 7.97
C GLU A 58 -16.34 5.92 9.03
N ARG A 59 -16.63 7.23 8.92
CA ARG A 59 -17.59 7.92 9.81
C ARG A 59 -18.80 8.43 9.02
N PRO A 60 -19.60 7.53 8.40
CA PRO A 60 -20.69 7.90 7.50
C PRO A 60 -21.77 8.74 8.20
N GLU A 61 -22.09 8.47 9.47
CA GLU A 61 -23.07 9.27 10.22
C GLU A 61 -22.61 10.70 10.50
N ASP A 62 -21.32 10.88 10.76
CA ASP A 62 -20.75 12.22 10.94
C ASP A 62 -20.65 12.96 9.61
N ALA A 63 -20.30 12.25 8.52
CA ALA A 63 -20.30 12.79 7.17
C ALA A 63 -21.71 13.21 6.73
N ARG A 64 -22.72 12.36 6.97
CA ARG A 64 -24.16 12.63 6.77
C ARG A 64 -24.57 13.90 7.50
N THR A 65 -24.16 14.03 8.76
CA THR A 65 -24.44 15.22 9.58
C THR A 65 -23.79 16.48 8.99
N ALA A 66 -22.54 16.38 8.55
CA ALA A 66 -21.81 17.49 7.94
C ALA A 66 -22.42 17.92 6.58
N PHE A 67 -22.71 16.97 5.68
CA PHE A 67 -23.39 17.26 4.42
C PHE A 67 -24.80 17.81 4.62
N GLY A 68 -25.56 17.25 5.56
CA GLY A 68 -26.87 17.79 5.94
C GLY A 68 -26.79 19.22 6.47
N ARG A 69 -25.73 19.56 7.22
CA ARG A 69 -25.47 20.93 7.67
C ARG A 69 -25.16 21.86 6.49
N ALA A 70 -24.30 21.46 5.56
CA ALA A 70 -24.00 22.22 4.35
C ALA A 70 -25.28 22.50 3.54
N LEU A 71 -26.12 21.49 3.30
CA LEU A 71 -27.39 21.63 2.55
C LEU A 71 -28.45 22.45 3.29
N SER A 72 -28.40 22.51 4.63
CA SER A 72 -29.27 23.39 5.40
C SER A 72 -28.91 24.88 5.25
N LEU A 73 -27.64 25.16 4.95
CA LEU A 73 -27.12 26.51 4.73
C LEU A 73 -27.27 26.91 3.26
N GLU A 74 -26.94 26.00 2.35
CA GLU A 74 -27.06 26.19 0.91
C GLU A 74 -27.73 24.96 0.26
N PRO A 75 -29.06 25.01 0.03
CA PRO A 75 -29.80 23.87 -0.51
C PRO A 75 -29.38 23.41 -1.91
N GLU A 76 -28.77 24.30 -2.70
CA GLU A 76 -28.29 24.03 -4.07
C GLU A 76 -26.79 23.67 -4.12
N HIS A 77 -26.18 23.33 -2.97
CA HIS A 77 -24.75 23.00 -2.89
C HIS A 77 -24.47 21.61 -3.47
N ASP A 78 -24.05 21.57 -4.73
CA ASP A 78 -23.88 20.35 -5.52
C ASP A 78 -23.00 19.28 -4.84
N ALA A 79 -21.81 19.65 -4.34
CA ALA A 79 -20.90 18.71 -3.71
C ALA A 79 -21.46 18.08 -2.42
N ALA A 80 -22.25 18.83 -1.64
CA ALA A 80 -22.87 18.32 -0.42
C ALA A 80 -24.07 17.42 -0.74
N ARG A 81 -24.81 17.72 -1.80
CA ARG A 81 -25.92 16.90 -2.32
C ARG A 81 -25.42 15.57 -2.86
N GLU A 82 -24.34 15.60 -3.64
CA GLU A 82 -23.66 14.41 -4.14
C GLU A 82 -23.06 13.59 -2.98
N GLY A 83 -22.38 14.25 -2.04
CA GLY A 83 -21.82 13.63 -0.85
C GLY A 83 -22.86 12.95 0.03
N LEU A 84 -23.99 13.61 0.31
CA LEU A 84 -25.09 13.03 1.08
C LEU A 84 -25.73 11.84 0.34
N ALA A 85 -26.00 11.96 -0.95
CA ALA A 85 -26.51 10.83 -1.74
C ALA A 85 -25.53 9.64 -1.73
N HIS A 86 -24.22 9.90 -1.74
CA HIS A 86 -23.21 8.86 -1.62
C HIS A 86 -23.23 8.17 -0.25
N VAL A 87 -23.39 8.94 0.84
CA VAL A 87 -23.56 8.39 2.19
C VAL A 87 -24.86 7.59 2.32
N ASP A 88 -25.95 8.07 1.73
CA ASP A 88 -27.28 7.46 1.78
C ASP A 88 -27.36 6.15 1.00
N THR A 89 -26.70 6.09 -0.16
CA THR A 89 -26.63 4.85 -0.96
C THR A 89 -25.83 3.76 -0.25
N VAL A 90 -24.87 4.15 0.60
CA VAL A 90 -24.10 3.23 1.45
C VAL A 90 -24.93 2.69 2.62
N ASP A 91 -25.77 3.52 3.25
CA ASP A 91 -26.67 3.08 4.34
C ASP A 91 -27.93 2.34 3.87
N ALA A 92 -28.38 2.60 2.63
CA ALA A 92 -29.58 1.99 2.05
C ALA A 92 -29.35 0.60 1.42
N ALA A 93 -28.11 0.12 1.35
CA ALA A 93 -27.81 -1.24 0.94
C ALA A 93 -28.31 -2.23 2.00
N ALA A 94 -29.21 -3.14 1.61
CA ALA A 94 -29.72 -4.19 2.48
C ALA A 94 -28.57 -5.03 3.08
N PRO A 95 -28.70 -5.52 4.33
CA PRO A 95 -27.61 -6.15 5.09
C PRO A 95 -27.11 -7.52 4.57
N ASP A 96 -27.66 -8.05 3.47
CA ASP A 96 -27.43 -9.45 3.07
C ASP A 96 -26.77 -9.65 1.68
N ALA A 97 -26.30 -8.58 1.02
CA ALA A 97 -25.38 -8.70 -0.13
C ALA A 97 -24.40 -7.53 -0.16
N PRO A 98 -23.08 -7.76 -0.40
CA PRO A 98 -22.15 -6.66 -0.58
C PRO A 98 -22.60 -5.81 -1.78
N PRO A 99 -22.55 -4.47 -1.69
CA PRO A 99 -22.85 -3.62 -2.83
C PRO A 99 -21.85 -3.93 -3.94
N THR A 100 -22.31 -4.56 -5.02
CA THR A 100 -21.44 -4.88 -6.15
C THR A 100 -21.01 -3.61 -6.86
N THR A 101 -19.75 -3.54 -7.27
CA THR A 101 -19.18 -2.39 -8.00
C THR A 101 -19.12 -2.69 -9.50
N ASP A 102 -19.75 -1.83 -10.30
CA ASP A 102 -19.64 -1.87 -11.77
C ASP A 102 -18.45 -1.03 -12.24
N LEU A 103 -17.54 -1.64 -12.99
CA LEU A 103 -16.29 -1.06 -13.45
C LEU A 103 -16.30 -0.85 -14.96
N LEU A 104 -15.73 0.26 -15.42
CA LEU A 104 -15.47 0.54 -16.83
C LEU A 104 -13.98 0.73 -17.08
N LEU A 105 -13.39 -0.11 -17.92
CA LEU A 105 -11.98 -0.03 -18.29
C LEU A 105 -11.81 0.84 -19.54
N MET A 106 -11.07 1.94 -19.37
CA MET A 106 -10.84 2.96 -20.41
C MET A 106 -9.38 3.42 -20.42
N PRO A 107 -8.88 3.94 -21.55
CA PRO A 107 -9.53 4.10 -22.85
C PRO A 107 -9.68 2.76 -23.62
N ALA A 108 -10.15 2.80 -24.87
CA ALA A 108 -10.31 1.59 -25.69
C ALA A 108 -8.97 0.86 -25.92
N PHE A 109 -8.99 -0.48 -25.88
CA PHE A 109 -7.86 -1.31 -26.32
C PHE A 109 -7.85 -1.47 -27.83
N ASP A 110 -6.71 -1.25 -28.46
CA ASP A 110 -6.54 -1.37 -29.91
C ASP A 110 -6.01 -2.74 -30.35
N ASP A 111 -5.42 -3.50 -29.42
CA ASP A 111 -4.82 -4.80 -29.72
C ASP A 111 -4.97 -5.81 -28.57
N GLU A 112 -4.98 -7.10 -28.94
CA GLU A 112 -5.19 -8.22 -28.02
C GLU A 112 -4.05 -8.33 -26.98
N ALA A 113 -2.82 -7.98 -27.34
CA ALA A 113 -1.67 -8.10 -26.44
C ALA A 113 -1.73 -7.06 -25.31
N SER A 114 -2.06 -5.81 -25.63
CA SER A 114 -2.30 -4.75 -24.67
C SER A 114 -3.46 -5.11 -23.73
N LEU A 115 -4.56 -5.67 -24.27
CA LEU A 115 -5.66 -6.15 -23.45
C LEU A 115 -5.22 -7.28 -22.50
N ALA A 116 -4.44 -8.26 -22.99
CA ALA A 116 -3.97 -9.37 -22.17
C ALA A 116 -3.07 -8.90 -21.02
N GLU A 117 -2.14 -7.98 -21.30
CA GLU A 117 -1.24 -7.39 -20.31
C GLU A 117 -2.01 -6.68 -19.18
N HIS A 118 -3.00 -5.85 -19.53
CA HIS A 118 -3.74 -5.05 -18.55
C HIS A 118 -4.80 -5.87 -17.83
N LEU A 119 -5.56 -6.70 -18.55
CA LEU A 119 -6.59 -7.55 -17.94
C LEU A 119 -5.96 -8.54 -16.96
N GLY A 120 -4.80 -9.11 -17.27
CA GLY A 120 -4.09 -10.00 -16.35
C GLY A 120 -3.68 -9.31 -15.04
N ARG A 121 -3.19 -8.07 -15.12
CA ARG A 121 -2.84 -7.26 -13.94
C ARG A 121 -4.08 -6.85 -13.14
N ILE A 122 -5.13 -6.40 -13.82
CA ILE A 122 -6.38 -5.99 -13.19
C ILE A 122 -7.02 -7.17 -12.48
N ALA A 123 -7.12 -8.33 -13.15
CA ALA A 123 -7.67 -9.56 -12.58
C ALA A 123 -6.93 -9.96 -11.29
N TRP A 124 -5.61 -9.77 -11.24
CA TRP A 124 -4.85 -9.96 -10.00
C TRP A 124 -5.24 -8.98 -8.90
N TYR A 125 -5.22 -7.67 -9.20
CA TYR A 125 -5.47 -6.66 -8.18
C TYR A 125 -6.90 -6.71 -7.65
N VAL A 126 -7.89 -7.00 -8.48
CA VAL A 126 -9.28 -7.14 -8.03
C VAL A 126 -9.61 -8.54 -7.52
N GLY A 127 -8.68 -9.50 -7.60
CA GLY A 127 -8.88 -10.90 -7.26
C GLY A 127 -9.54 -11.15 -5.90
N PRO A 128 -9.10 -10.50 -4.80
CA PRO A 128 -9.74 -10.66 -3.48
C PRO A 128 -11.22 -10.25 -3.44
N TRP A 129 -11.68 -9.43 -4.40
CA TRP A 129 -13.02 -8.87 -4.49
C TRP A 129 -13.71 -9.21 -5.81
N ILE A 130 -13.26 -10.26 -6.50
CA ILE A 130 -13.79 -10.62 -7.81
C ILE A 130 -15.30 -10.88 -7.77
N ASP A 131 -15.80 -11.35 -6.62
CA ASP A 131 -17.20 -11.61 -6.39
C ASP A 131 -18.04 -10.35 -6.14
N ASP A 132 -17.39 -9.27 -5.66
CA ASP A 132 -17.98 -7.95 -5.44
C ASP A 132 -18.04 -7.12 -6.73
N ILE A 133 -17.52 -7.63 -7.86
CA ILE A 133 -17.64 -6.96 -9.16
C ILE A 133 -18.98 -7.32 -9.78
N GLY A 134 -19.84 -6.32 -10.01
CA GLY A 134 -21.15 -6.51 -10.65
C GLY A 134 -20.99 -6.76 -12.14
N ALA A 135 -20.37 -5.81 -12.84
CA ALA A 135 -19.95 -5.94 -14.23
C ALA A 135 -18.58 -5.26 -14.46
N LEU A 136 -17.74 -5.89 -15.29
CA LEU A 136 -16.54 -5.27 -15.86
C LEU A 136 -16.78 -4.95 -17.34
N ARG A 137 -16.88 -3.69 -17.68
CA ARG A 137 -17.06 -3.21 -19.04
C ARG A 137 -15.71 -2.86 -19.64
N ILE A 138 -15.35 -3.45 -20.77
CA ILE A 138 -14.07 -3.19 -21.44
C ILE A 138 -14.34 -2.63 -22.82
N VAL A 139 -13.81 -1.42 -23.08
CA VAL A 139 -13.92 -0.82 -24.42
C VAL A 139 -12.80 -1.35 -25.30
N VAL A 140 -13.15 -1.83 -26.49
CA VAL A 140 -12.21 -2.46 -27.44
C VAL A 140 -12.44 -1.94 -28.85
N ALA A 141 -11.40 -2.02 -29.67
CA ALA A 141 -11.47 -1.75 -31.09
C ALA A 141 -12.41 -2.76 -31.83
N PRO A 142 -12.97 -2.37 -32.99
CA PRO A 142 -13.93 -3.19 -33.75
C PRO A 142 -13.50 -4.64 -34.02
N ASP A 143 -12.22 -4.82 -34.31
CA ASP A 143 -11.60 -6.10 -34.65
C ASP A 143 -11.42 -7.03 -33.46
N LEU A 144 -11.45 -6.49 -32.23
CA LEU A 144 -11.34 -7.27 -30.99
C LEU A 144 -12.69 -7.73 -30.44
N GLY A 145 -13.83 -7.18 -30.88
CA GLY A 145 -15.17 -7.48 -30.36
C GLY A 145 -15.72 -8.89 -30.62
N THR A 146 -14.86 -9.91 -30.71
CA THR A 146 -15.22 -11.31 -30.95
C THR A 146 -15.64 -12.03 -29.66
N PRO A 147 -16.66 -12.92 -29.67
CA PRO A 147 -17.14 -13.61 -28.47
C PRO A 147 -16.08 -14.44 -27.73
N ASP A 148 -15.07 -14.96 -28.44
CA ASP A 148 -14.00 -15.79 -27.89
C ASP A 148 -12.77 -14.99 -27.41
N LEU A 149 -12.79 -13.65 -27.51
CA LEU A 149 -11.64 -12.80 -27.14
C LEU A 149 -11.14 -13.11 -25.72
N LEU A 150 -12.04 -13.13 -24.73
CA LEU A 150 -11.64 -13.30 -23.33
C LEU A 150 -11.08 -14.70 -23.04
N ASP A 151 -11.57 -15.74 -23.74
CA ASP A 151 -11.00 -17.08 -23.66
C ASP A 151 -9.58 -17.12 -24.24
N ARG A 152 -9.36 -16.44 -25.38
CA ARG A 152 -8.02 -16.29 -25.96
C ARG A 152 -7.09 -15.56 -25.00
N ILE A 153 -7.53 -14.42 -24.44
CA ILE A 153 -6.78 -13.64 -23.45
C ILE A 153 -6.39 -14.49 -22.24
N ALA A 154 -7.31 -15.27 -21.68
CA ALA A 154 -7.01 -16.17 -20.57
C ALA A 154 -5.88 -17.15 -20.90
N THR A 155 -5.84 -17.66 -22.14
CA THR A 155 -4.77 -18.58 -22.61
C THR A 155 -3.47 -17.88 -23.03
N SER A 156 -3.53 -16.60 -23.39
CA SER A 156 -2.39 -15.80 -23.86
C SER A 156 -1.82 -14.86 -22.80
N THR A 157 -2.26 -14.99 -21.55
CA THR A 157 -1.73 -14.24 -20.40
C THR A 157 -0.19 -14.30 -20.39
N PRO A 158 0.50 -13.16 -20.24
CA PRO A 158 1.96 -13.10 -20.25
C PRO A 158 2.63 -13.96 -19.17
N ASP A 159 3.75 -14.61 -19.52
CA ASP A 159 4.47 -15.56 -18.65
C ASP A 159 5.26 -14.92 -17.49
N HIS A 160 5.39 -13.58 -17.50
CA HIS A 160 5.97 -12.82 -16.38
C HIS A 160 4.97 -12.55 -15.25
N LEU A 161 3.68 -12.77 -15.49
CA LEU A 161 2.65 -12.66 -14.48
C LEU A 161 2.51 -13.94 -13.65
N ASP A 162 1.76 -13.86 -12.55
CA ASP A 162 1.52 -14.97 -11.64
C ASP A 162 0.75 -16.12 -12.33
N PRO A 163 1.10 -17.40 -12.08
CA PRO A 163 0.42 -18.55 -12.67
C PRO A 163 -1.08 -18.66 -12.38
N ALA A 164 -1.60 -17.99 -11.35
CA ALA A 164 -3.02 -17.93 -11.05
C ALA A 164 -3.79 -16.90 -11.90
N VAL A 165 -3.10 -15.97 -12.58
CA VAL A 165 -3.73 -14.93 -13.40
C VAL A 165 -4.68 -15.51 -14.47
N PRO A 166 -4.33 -16.57 -15.23
CA PRO A 166 -5.26 -17.18 -16.17
C PRO A 166 -6.61 -17.58 -15.56
N ASP A 167 -6.61 -18.10 -14.33
CA ASP A 167 -7.84 -18.50 -13.64
C ASP A 167 -8.63 -17.29 -13.16
N LEU A 168 -7.95 -16.25 -12.67
CA LEU A 168 -8.56 -14.96 -12.32
C LEU A 168 -9.17 -14.27 -13.54
N VAL A 169 -8.50 -14.29 -14.69
CA VAL A 169 -9.01 -13.74 -15.94
C VAL A 169 -10.28 -14.50 -16.36
N ARG A 170 -10.31 -15.84 -16.26
CA ARG A 170 -11.53 -16.62 -16.56
C ARG A 170 -12.68 -16.30 -15.62
N ALA A 171 -12.40 -16.15 -14.32
CA ALA A 171 -13.42 -15.78 -13.34
C ALA A 171 -13.98 -14.38 -13.64
N LEU A 172 -13.11 -13.42 -13.99
CA LEU A 172 -13.50 -12.06 -14.32
C LEU A 172 -14.24 -11.97 -15.66
N ALA A 173 -13.86 -12.82 -16.63
CA ALA A 173 -14.50 -12.90 -17.94
C ALA A 173 -16.00 -13.25 -17.85
N GLN A 174 -16.41 -14.03 -16.85
CA GLN A 174 -17.82 -14.36 -16.61
C GLN A 174 -18.67 -13.14 -16.24
N ARG A 175 -18.03 -12.06 -15.80
CA ARG A 175 -18.63 -10.79 -15.39
C ARG A 175 -18.31 -9.66 -16.38
N THR A 176 -17.71 -9.98 -17.52
CA THR A 176 -17.18 -8.99 -18.46
C THR A 176 -18.11 -8.75 -19.65
N GLU A 177 -18.31 -7.48 -19.99
CA GLU A 177 -19.00 -7.02 -21.19
C GLU A 177 -18.00 -6.29 -22.11
N LEU A 178 -17.90 -6.72 -23.37
CA LEU A 178 -17.08 -6.05 -24.38
C LEU A 178 -17.91 -4.97 -25.10
N ILE A 179 -17.40 -3.74 -25.10
CA ILE A 179 -18.02 -2.61 -25.78
C ILE A 179 -17.14 -2.19 -26.93
N VAL A 180 -17.72 -2.09 -28.13
CA VAL A 180 -16.96 -1.70 -29.31
C VAL A 180 -16.94 -0.17 -29.43
N ASP A 181 -15.75 0.44 -29.54
CA ASP A 181 -15.50 1.90 -29.39
C ASP A 181 -16.28 2.83 -30.36
N HIS A 182 -16.83 2.31 -31.46
CA HIS A 182 -17.64 3.11 -32.39
C HIS A 182 -19.15 3.00 -32.14
N ASP A 183 -19.58 2.21 -31.15
CA ASP A 183 -20.97 2.14 -30.72
C ASP A 183 -21.25 3.23 -29.67
N ALA A 184 -21.68 4.39 -30.15
CA ALA A 184 -21.99 5.53 -29.29
C ALA A 184 -23.09 5.22 -28.26
N SER A 185 -24.06 4.35 -28.58
CA SER A 185 -25.13 4.00 -27.64
C SER A 185 -24.64 3.04 -26.57
N ALA A 186 -23.80 2.07 -26.92
CA ALA A 186 -23.19 1.15 -25.95
C ALA A 186 -22.20 1.88 -25.04
N LEU A 187 -21.40 2.79 -25.58
CA LEU A 187 -20.60 3.70 -24.77
C LEU A 187 -21.47 4.58 -23.88
N ASP A 188 -22.61 5.07 -24.38
CA ASP A 188 -23.54 5.86 -23.55
C ASP A 188 -24.13 5.05 -22.38
N HIS A 189 -24.48 3.81 -22.65
CA HIS A 189 -24.87 2.88 -21.60
C HIS A 189 -23.73 2.66 -20.59
N ALA A 190 -22.53 2.34 -21.07
CA ALA A 190 -21.40 1.97 -20.24
C ALA A 190 -20.99 3.03 -19.21
N PHE A 191 -20.87 4.32 -19.57
CA PHE A 191 -20.54 5.32 -18.54
C PHE A 191 -21.74 5.66 -17.65
N SER A 192 -22.99 5.42 -18.06
CA SER A 192 -24.15 5.71 -17.21
C SER A 192 -24.45 4.62 -16.19
N THR A 193 -24.02 3.38 -16.46
CA THR A 193 -24.24 2.23 -15.57
C THR A 193 -23.00 1.83 -14.78
N SER A 194 -21.82 2.37 -15.10
CA SER A 194 -20.60 2.06 -14.36
C SER A 194 -20.41 3.01 -13.18
N SER A 195 -20.06 2.43 -12.04
CA SER A 195 -19.83 3.18 -10.80
C SER A 195 -18.45 3.84 -10.77
N ARG A 196 -17.46 3.26 -11.46
CA ARG A 196 -16.07 3.74 -11.52
C ARG A 196 -15.47 3.49 -12.90
N ILE A 197 -14.55 4.35 -13.30
CA ILE A 197 -13.71 4.15 -14.49
C ILE A 197 -12.30 3.77 -14.05
N LEU A 198 -11.81 2.62 -14.49
CA LEU A 198 -10.41 2.24 -14.39
C LEU A 198 -9.65 2.77 -15.61
N VAL A 199 -8.67 3.64 -15.37
CA VAL A 199 -7.86 4.29 -16.40
C VAL A 199 -6.53 3.55 -16.53
N TRP A 200 -6.37 2.76 -17.59
CA TRP A 200 -5.16 1.96 -17.80
C TRP A 200 -4.08 2.65 -18.65
N ASP A 201 -4.45 3.70 -19.40
CA ASP A 201 -3.52 4.59 -20.12
C ASP A 201 -3.89 6.04 -19.80
N SER A 202 -3.17 6.64 -18.86
CA SER A 202 -3.46 8.00 -18.38
C SER A 202 -3.30 9.04 -19.48
N ALA A 203 -2.33 8.84 -20.38
CA ALA A 203 -2.01 9.79 -21.43
C ALA A 203 -3.10 9.81 -22.52
N ARG A 204 -3.56 8.63 -22.94
CA ARG A 204 -4.70 8.49 -23.86
C ARG A 204 -5.99 8.98 -23.22
N TRP A 205 -6.23 8.67 -21.95
CA TRP A 205 -7.39 9.16 -21.22
C TRP A 205 -7.43 10.68 -21.15
N HIS A 206 -6.30 11.33 -20.86
CA HIS A 206 -6.21 12.79 -20.86
C HIS A 206 -6.51 13.41 -22.24
N ARG A 207 -6.01 12.80 -23.32
CA ARG A 207 -6.34 13.23 -24.69
C ARG A 207 -7.82 13.06 -24.99
N LEU A 208 -8.40 11.90 -24.70
CA LEU A 208 -9.81 11.60 -24.92
C LEU A 208 -10.72 12.60 -24.20
N THR A 209 -10.49 12.81 -22.91
CA THR A 209 -11.28 13.74 -22.09
C THR A 209 -11.13 15.19 -22.55
N THR A 210 -9.94 15.58 -23.01
CA THR A 210 -9.73 16.91 -23.64
C THR A 210 -10.55 17.05 -24.91
N THR A 211 -10.56 16.05 -25.78
CA THR A 211 -11.37 16.05 -27.00
C THR A 211 -12.87 16.08 -26.70
N LEU A 212 -13.35 15.29 -25.74
CA LEU A 212 -14.75 15.28 -25.32
C LEU A 212 -15.20 16.66 -24.83
N ARG A 213 -14.39 17.30 -23.96
CA ARG A 213 -14.67 18.66 -23.47
C ARG A 213 -14.67 19.68 -24.61
N ALA A 214 -13.70 19.61 -25.52
CA ALA A 214 -13.61 20.51 -26.68
C ALA A 214 -14.79 20.33 -27.66
N ALA A 215 -15.34 19.13 -27.76
CA ALA A 215 -16.54 18.82 -28.56
C ALA A 215 -17.85 19.26 -27.89
N GLY A 216 -17.80 19.87 -26.70
CA GLY A 216 -18.99 20.28 -25.95
C GLY A 216 -19.76 19.12 -25.33
N ALA A 217 -19.14 17.95 -25.14
CA ALA A 217 -19.76 16.86 -24.41
C ALA A 217 -19.88 17.23 -22.92
N THR A 218 -21.10 17.50 -22.44
CA THR A 218 -21.41 17.86 -21.05
C THR A 218 -21.63 16.66 -20.15
N ARG A 219 -21.06 15.50 -20.50
CA ARG A 219 -21.33 14.23 -19.83
C ARG A 219 -20.63 14.19 -18.47
N GLN A 220 -21.40 13.97 -17.40
CA GLN A 220 -20.84 13.64 -16.09
C GLN A 220 -20.26 12.21 -16.18
N LEU A 221 -18.94 12.10 -16.04
CA LEU A 221 -18.24 10.82 -16.04
C LEU A 221 -18.26 10.26 -14.62
N PRO A 222 -18.37 8.92 -14.45
CA PRO A 222 -18.11 8.29 -13.17
C PRO A 222 -16.71 8.65 -12.64
N PRO A 223 -16.49 8.58 -11.32
CA PRO A 223 -15.17 8.81 -10.74
C PRO A 223 -14.11 7.90 -11.39
N THR A 224 -12.99 8.52 -11.77
CA THR A 224 -11.89 7.83 -12.44
C THR A 224 -10.84 7.39 -11.45
N ILE A 225 -10.25 6.25 -11.77
CA ILE A 225 -9.27 5.58 -10.95
C ILE A 225 -8.08 5.25 -11.85
N ASP A 226 -6.93 5.83 -11.57
CA ASP A 226 -5.74 5.62 -12.39
C ASP A 226 -5.03 4.32 -11.97
N ILE A 227 -5.00 3.37 -12.90
CA ILE A 227 -4.36 2.06 -12.74
C ILE A 227 -3.28 1.81 -13.79
N ASP A 228 -2.83 2.85 -14.50
CA ASP A 228 -1.82 2.75 -15.54
C ASP A 228 -0.49 2.26 -14.93
N PRO A 229 -0.05 1.02 -15.24
CA PRO A 229 1.16 0.46 -14.66
C PRO A 229 2.42 0.98 -15.36
N PHE A 230 2.31 1.81 -16.38
CA PHE A 230 3.43 2.37 -17.15
C PHE A 230 3.61 3.87 -16.94
N ALA A 231 2.61 4.56 -16.39
CA ALA A 231 2.68 5.98 -16.03
C ALA A 231 3.50 6.26 -14.76
N GLY A 232 4.82 6.45 -14.91
CA GLY A 232 5.67 7.17 -13.95
C GLY A 232 5.82 6.57 -12.53
N THR A 233 6.74 7.12 -11.75
CA THR A 233 7.54 6.42 -10.72
C THR A 233 6.91 5.95 -9.41
N ALA A 234 5.64 6.24 -9.15
CA ALA A 234 5.10 6.17 -7.78
C ALA A 234 3.93 5.19 -7.57
N ARG A 235 3.42 4.54 -8.61
CA ARG A 235 2.02 4.06 -8.60
C ARG A 235 1.78 2.61 -8.20
N MET A 236 2.80 1.81 -7.89
CA MET A 236 2.51 0.44 -7.47
C MET A 236 1.93 0.31 -6.08
N HIS A 237 2.26 1.22 -5.15
CA HIS A 237 1.51 1.30 -3.90
C HIS A 237 0.12 1.87 -4.14
N GLU A 238 -0.03 2.71 -5.17
CA GLU A 238 -1.32 3.30 -5.53
C GLU A 238 -2.29 2.23 -6.02
N ILE A 239 -1.95 1.29 -6.91
CA ILE A 239 -2.97 0.33 -7.40
C ILE A 239 -3.64 -0.47 -6.26
N PRO A 240 -2.91 -1.13 -5.34
CA PRO A 240 -3.52 -1.76 -4.18
C PRO A 240 -4.29 -0.77 -3.29
N ARG A 241 -3.73 0.42 -3.00
CA ARG A 241 -4.42 1.44 -2.19
C ARG A 241 -5.73 1.86 -2.82
N VAL A 242 -5.70 2.13 -4.11
CA VAL A 242 -6.80 2.55 -4.94
C VAL A 242 -7.86 1.47 -5.10
N VAL A 243 -7.47 0.22 -5.30
CA VAL A 243 -8.42 -0.89 -5.34
C VAL A 243 -9.03 -1.11 -3.95
N SER A 244 -8.24 -0.99 -2.88
CA SER A 244 -8.75 -1.07 -1.52
C SER A 244 -9.76 0.03 -1.18
N THR A 245 -9.65 1.25 -1.72
CA THR A 245 -10.68 2.29 -1.52
C THR A 245 -11.99 2.02 -2.25
N VAL A 246 -11.96 1.16 -3.28
CA VAL A 246 -13.17 0.74 -4.00
C VAL A 246 -13.88 -0.39 -3.25
N PHE A 247 -13.13 -1.38 -2.77
CA PHE A 247 -13.70 -2.64 -2.30
C PHE A 247 -13.51 -2.93 -0.80
N SER A 248 -12.47 -2.40 -0.17
CA SER A 248 -12.13 -2.76 1.20
C SER A 248 -12.84 -1.89 2.22
N ARG A 249 -13.67 -2.52 3.07
CA ARG A 249 -14.16 -1.97 4.35
C ARG A 249 -13.80 -2.83 5.56
N GLU A 250 -13.39 -4.09 5.37
CA GLU A 250 -13.41 -5.08 6.46
C GLU A 250 -12.02 -5.50 6.99
N ALA A 251 -10.97 -5.50 6.16
CA ALA A 251 -9.66 -6.03 6.57
C ALA A 251 -8.96 -5.22 7.69
N SER A 252 -9.31 -3.94 7.85
CA SER A 252 -8.75 -3.08 8.90
C SER A 252 -9.33 -3.36 10.30
N ALA A 253 -10.60 -3.78 10.38
CA ALA A 253 -11.33 -3.91 11.65
C ALA A 253 -10.81 -5.06 12.53
N ALA A 254 -10.30 -6.14 11.92
CA ALA A 254 -9.79 -7.30 12.64
C ALA A 254 -8.36 -7.10 13.19
N GLY A 255 -7.60 -6.15 12.63
CA GLY A 255 -6.20 -5.90 12.96
C GLY A 255 -5.89 -5.79 14.45
N PRO A 256 -6.58 -4.91 15.22
CA PRO A 256 -6.34 -4.77 16.66
C PRO A 256 -6.60 -6.06 17.45
N ALA A 257 -7.61 -6.83 17.06
CA ALA A 257 -7.98 -8.08 17.73
C ALA A 257 -6.94 -9.18 17.44
N ARG A 258 -6.53 -9.32 16.18
CA ARG A 258 -5.48 -10.27 15.77
C ARG A 258 -4.14 -9.93 16.43
N PHE A 259 -3.78 -8.65 16.50
CA PHE A 259 -2.56 -8.24 17.19
C PHE A 259 -2.60 -8.55 18.69
N ARG A 260 -3.73 -8.27 19.36
CA ARG A 260 -3.89 -8.63 20.78
C ARG A 260 -3.78 -10.14 21.01
N ASN A 261 -4.43 -10.95 20.18
CA ASN A 261 -4.33 -12.41 20.23
C ASN A 261 -2.87 -12.88 20.02
N ALA A 262 -2.14 -12.27 19.09
CA ALA A 262 -0.72 -12.56 18.91
C ALA A 262 0.09 -12.26 20.18
N LEU A 263 -0.14 -11.11 20.83
CA LEU A 263 0.54 -10.79 22.10
C LEU A 263 0.19 -11.77 23.22
N GLU A 264 -1.07 -12.16 23.35
CA GLU A 264 -1.52 -13.14 24.35
C GLU A 264 -0.87 -14.52 24.11
N THR A 265 -0.88 -14.99 22.86
CA THR A 265 -0.23 -16.24 22.45
C THR A 265 1.27 -16.23 22.74
N LEU A 266 1.93 -15.09 22.53
CA LEU A 266 3.37 -14.94 22.73
C LEU A 266 3.76 -14.78 24.21
N ALA A 267 2.92 -14.12 25.02
CA ALA A 267 3.16 -13.93 26.46
C ALA A 267 3.26 -15.27 27.21
N ASP A 268 2.51 -16.29 26.78
CA ASP A 268 2.56 -17.63 27.35
C ASP A 268 3.88 -18.38 27.05
N HIS A 269 4.63 -17.95 26.03
CA HIS A 269 5.78 -18.70 25.49
C HIS A 269 7.13 -17.95 25.61
N LYS A 270 7.14 -16.61 25.69
CA LYS A 270 8.34 -15.78 25.82
C LYS A 270 8.06 -14.51 26.64
N PRO A 271 8.11 -14.55 27.99
CA PRO A 271 8.06 -13.34 28.81
C PRO A 271 9.42 -12.64 28.74
N THR A 272 9.66 -11.93 27.64
CA THR A 272 10.89 -11.20 27.37
C THR A 272 10.60 -9.75 27.06
N ASP A 273 11.56 -8.90 27.42
CA ASP A 273 11.54 -7.47 27.15
C ASP A 273 12.49 -7.10 25.99
N ILE A 274 12.94 -8.11 25.22
CA ILE A 274 13.88 -7.99 24.11
C ILE A 274 13.18 -8.28 22.79
N CYS A 275 13.35 -7.39 21.82
CA CYS A 275 12.95 -7.61 20.43
C CYS A 275 14.15 -7.41 19.49
N TYR A 276 14.46 -8.43 18.71
CA TYR A 276 15.41 -8.40 17.62
C TYR A 276 14.73 -7.92 16.35
N VAL A 277 15.27 -6.87 15.72
CA VAL A 277 14.80 -6.38 14.43
C VAL A 277 15.88 -6.60 13.39
N PHE A 278 15.53 -7.31 12.33
CA PHE A 278 16.44 -7.76 11.30
C PHE A 278 16.22 -6.98 9.98
N GLY A 279 17.28 -6.32 9.53
CA GLY A 279 17.38 -5.68 8.22
C GLY A 279 17.67 -6.69 7.10
N GLY A 280 18.11 -6.22 5.94
CA GLY A 280 18.46 -7.07 4.79
C GLY A 280 19.93 -6.96 4.36
N GLY A 281 20.77 -6.35 5.18
CA GLY A 281 22.17 -6.07 4.87
C GLY A 281 23.09 -7.30 4.99
N PRO A 282 24.23 -7.33 4.27
CA PRO A 282 25.20 -8.42 4.33
C PRO A 282 25.64 -8.86 5.73
N THR A 283 25.76 -7.95 6.71
CA THR A 283 26.26 -8.30 8.06
C THR A 283 25.32 -9.23 8.84
N ILE A 284 24.11 -9.43 8.34
CA ILE A 284 23.10 -10.28 8.97
C ILE A 284 23.52 -11.74 9.10
N ARG A 285 24.43 -12.21 8.25
CA ARG A 285 24.99 -13.57 8.32
C ARG A 285 25.66 -13.84 9.66
N SER A 286 26.20 -12.81 10.33
CA SER A 286 26.77 -12.95 11.68
C SER A 286 25.73 -13.28 12.77
N ALA A 287 24.43 -13.26 12.45
CA ALA A 287 23.38 -13.66 13.38
C ALA A 287 23.35 -15.18 13.64
N VAL A 288 23.86 -16.02 12.71
CA VAL A 288 23.88 -17.48 12.88
C VAL A 288 24.78 -17.94 14.04
N ASP A 289 25.75 -17.11 14.43
CA ASP A 289 26.67 -17.40 15.52
C ASP A 289 26.13 -16.93 16.89
N ARG A 290 24.88 -16.45 16.95
CA ARG A 290 24.29 -15.83 18.14
C ARG A 290 23.10 -16.62 18.66
N ASP A 291 22.98 -16.69 19.98
CA ASP A 291 21.75 -17.12 20.64
C ASP A 291 20.73 -15.97 20.60
N LEU A 292 19.60 -16.22 19.96
CA LEU A 292 18.51 -15.26 19.74
C LEU A 292 17.21 -15.74 20.42
N SER A 293 17.29 -16.83 21.19
CA SER A 293 16.12 -17.48 21.79
C SER A 293 15.50 -16.67 22.93
N ASP A 294 16.23 -15.68 23.47
CA ASP A 294 15.84 -14.81 24.58
C ASP A 294 14.89 -13.67 24.20
N GLY A 295 14.53 -13.51 22.92
CA GLY A 295 13.75 -12.38 22.43
C GLY A 295 12.67 -12.74 21.41
N PHE A 296 11.83 -11.76 21.09
CA PHE A 296 11.02 -11.76 19.87
C PHE A 296 11.91 -11.44 18.67
N SER A 297 11.56 -11.93 17.49
CA SER A 297 12.27 -11.66 16.24
C SER A 297 11.33 -11.11 15.18
N ILE A 298 11.66 -9.94 14.64
CA ILE A 298 10.96 -9.30 13.52
C ILE A 298 11.90 -9.28 12.32
N VAL A 299 11.53 -9.99 11.26
CA VAL A 299 12.29 -10.09 10.02
C VAL A 299 11.57 -9.37 8.89
N CYS A 300 12.30 -8.75 7.97
CA CYS A 300 11.70 -8.13 6.78
C CYS A 300 11.45 -9.16 5.65
N ASN A 301 10.62 -8.80 4.66
CA ASN A 301 10.32 -9.61 3.46
C ASN A 301 11.51 -10.31 2.80
N ARG A 302 12.70 -9.74 2.90
CA ARG A 302 13.91 -10.33 2.33
C ARG A 302 14.35 -11.65 2.98
N PHE A 303 13.94 -11.90 4.22
CA PHE A 303 14.29 -13.14 4.92
C PHE A 303 13.70 -14.38 4.30
N VAL A 304 12.58 -14.27 3.57
CA VAL A 304 11.90 -15.44 3.01
C VAL A 304 12.73 -16.23 2.01
N TRP A 305 13.90 -15.71 1.61
CA TRP A 305 14.81 -16.32 0.66
C TRP A 305 15.98 -17.07 1.31
N ASP A 306 16.06 -17.13 2.64
CA ASP A 306 17.19 -17.66 3.38
C ASP A 306 16.74 -18.64 4.46
N ASP A 307 16.42 -19.86 4.05
CA ASP A 307 15.90 -20.91 4.94
C ASP A 307 16.85 -21.19 6.11
N ALA A 308 18.16 -21.21 5.87
CA ALA A 308 19.15 -21.47 6.91
C ALA A 308 19.16 -20.39 8.01
N LEU A 309 19.07 -19.12 7.61
CA LEU A 309 18.98 -18.03 8.57
C LEU A 309 17.62 -18.03 9.29
N THR A 310 16.56 -18.41 8.59
CA THR A 310 15.20 -18.48 9.12
C THR A 310 15.06 -19.54 10.20
N ASP A 311 15.54 -20.75 9.94
CA ASP A 311 15.52 -21.85 10.91
C ASP A 311 16.26 -21.46 12.20
N HIS A 312 17.33 -20.67 12.09
CA HIS A 312 18.10 -20.18 13.23
C HIS A 312 17.43 -19.01 13.97
N VAL A 313 16.89 -18.04 13.24
CA VAL A 313 16.25 -16.84 13.82
C VAL A 313 14.88 -17.14 14.42
N ASP A 314 14.20 -18.18 13.91
CA ASP A 314 12.86 -18.59 14.33
C ASP A 314 11.88 -17.40 14.40
N PRO A 315 11.58 -16.74 13.25
CA PRO A 315 10.82 -15.49 13.21
C PRO A 315 9.53 -15.50 14.02
N THR A 316 9.38 -14.51 14.91
CA THR A 316 8.10 -14.20 15.54
C THR A 316 7.16 -13.51 14.55
N PHE A 317 7.68 -12.48 13.88
CA PHE A 317 6.95 -11.70 12.90
C PHE A 317 7.73 -11.56 11.60
N LEU A 318 7.06 -11.75 10.46
CA LEU A 318 7.53 -11.31 9.15
C LEU A 318 6.84 -10.00 8.78
N ALA A 319 7.60 -8.93 8.59
CA ALA A 319 7.11 -7.61 8.21
C ALA A 319 7.36 -7.31 6.73
N PHE A 320 6.34 -6.82 6.03
CA PHE A 320 6.50 -6.31 4.67
C PHE A 320 5.46 -5.25 4.31
N MET A 321 5.81 -4.40 3.36
CA MET A 321 4.94 -3.35 2.82
C MET A 321 5.14 -3.10 1.32
N ASP A 322 6.00 -3.90 0.67
CA ASP A 322 6.27 -3.68 -0.75
C ASP A 322 5.15 -4.30 -1.59
N ALA A 323 4.54 -3.50 -2.46
CA ALA A 323 3.53 -3.99 -3.40
C ALA A 323 4.04 -5.12 -4.32
N SER A 324 5.36 -5.26 -4.48
CA SER A 324 5.96 -6.38 -5.23
C SER A 324 5.75 -7.74 -4.55
N CYS A 325 5.57 -7.78 -3.23
CA CYS A 325 5.32 -9.01 -2.47
C CYS A 325 3.92 -9.57 -2.76
N VAL A 326 2.94 -8.67 -2.92
CA VAL A 326 1.53 -9.00 -3.18
C VAL A 326 1.11 -8.71 -4.62
N GLY A 327 2.04 -8.33 -5.48
CA GLY A 327 1.78 -7.98 -6.87
C GLY A 327 1.72 -9.19 -7.80
N PRO A 328 1.29 -8.98 -9.06
CA PRO A 328 1.06 -10.05 -10.03
C PRO A 328 2.35 -10.62 -10.64
N SER A 329 3.53 -10.26 -10.13
CA SER A 329 4.78 -10.74 -10.73
C SER A 329 5.06 -12.18 -10.34
N ARG A 330 5.75 -12.92 -11.23
CA ARG A 330 6.29 -14.24 -10.90
C ARG A 330 7.24 -14.24 -9.68
N ALA A 331 7.92 -13.11 -9.45
CA ALA A 331 8.72 -12.90 -8.24
C ALA A 331 7.85 -12.84 -6.98
N GLY A 332 6.70 -12.16 -7.07
CA GLY A 332 5.67 -12.17 -6.04
C GLY A 332 5.15 -13.58 -5.76
N THR A 333 4.93 -14.40 -6.79
CA THR A 333 4.51 -15.82 -6.63
C THR A 333 5.43 -16.56 -5.68
N MET A 334 6.73 -16.50 -5.96
CA MET A 334 7.74 -17.19 -5.16
C MET A 334 7.76 -16.70 -3.71
N PHE A 335 7.65 -15.39 -3.48
CA PHE A 335 7.58 -14.81 -2.13
C PHE A 335 6.41 -15.40 -1.35
N ARG A 336 5.26 -15.52 -2.00
CA ARG A 336 4.02 -16.02 -1.39
C ARG A 336 4.06 -17.51 -1.11
N GLU A 337 4.64 -18.29 -2.02
CA GLU A 337 4.82 -19.73 -1.80
C GLU A 337 5.72 -20.00 -0.59
N HIS A 338 6.79 -19.23 -0.42
CA HIS A 338 7.65 -19.31 0.75
C HIS A 338 6.92 -18.84 2.02
N LEU A 339 6.21 -17.71 1.96
CA LEU A 339 5.41 -17.20 3.07
C LEU A 339 4.39 -18.25 3.56
N ARG A 340 3.64 -18.85 2.63
CA ARG A 340 2.70 -19.93 2.94
C ARG A 340 3.40 -21.10 3.60
N THR A 341 4.51 -21.57 3.02
CA THR A 341 5.29 -22.69 3.57
C THR A 341 5.77 -22.40 4.99
N TRP A 342 6.22 -21.18 5.27
CA TRP A 342 6.67 -20.78 6.60
C TRP A 342 5.54 -20.75 7.62
N LEU A 343 4.37 -20.25 7.24
CA LEU A 343 3.22 -20.18 8.14
C LEU A 343 2.66 -21.59 8.39
N GLU A 344 2.52 -22.43 7.36
CA GLU A 344 2.06 -23.81 7.49
C GLU A 344 3.05 -24.66 8.31
N GLY A 345 4.35 -24.50 8.07
CA GLY A 345 5.42 -25.20 8.76
C GLY A 345 5.74 -24.67 10.17
N GLY A 346 5.19 -23.51 10.54
CA GLY A 346 5.43 -22.87 11.84
C GLY A 346 6.80 -22.17 11.98
N ALA A 347 7.55 -22.00 10.88
CA ALA A 347 8.81 -21.25 10.86
C ALA A 347 8.60 -19.76 11.16
N CYS A 348 7.40 -19.23 10.87
CA CYS A 348 6.97 -17.89 11.27
C CYS A 348 5.61 -17.93 11.94
N ARG A 349 5.41 -17.16 13.02
CA ARG A 349 4.12 -17.13 13.73
C ARG A 349 3.12 -16.15 13.12
N PHE A 350 3.57 -14.95 12.75
CA PHE A 350 2.68 -13.85 12.33
C PHE A 350 3.25 -13.04 11.17
N VAL A 351 2.37 -12.46 10.37
CA VAL A 351 2.68 -11.53 9.29
C VAL A 351 2.23 -10.14 9.68
N LEU A 352 3.10 -9.14 9.48
CA LEU A 352 2.82 -7.72 9.71
C LEU A 352 2.84 -6.99 8.38
N THR A 353 1.78 -6.24 8.09
CA THR A 353 1.72 -5.43 6.86
C THR A 353 0.80 -4.23 7.01
N PHE A 354 0.68 -3.42 5.97
CA PHE A 354 -0.35 -2.39 5.90
C PHE A 354 -1.70 -3.01 5.56
N ASP A 355 -2.77 -2.45 6.11
CA ASP A 355 -4.16 -2.85 5.87
C ASP A 355 -4.50 -2.98 4.38
N VAL A 356 -3.98 -2.07 3.55
CA VAL A 356 -4.08 -2.16 2.11
C VAL A 356 -3.62 -3.53 1.60
N PHE A 357 -2.53 -4.11 2.09
CA PHE A 357 -2.03 -5.39 1.57
C PHE A 357 -2.70 -6.61 2.20
N GLY A 358 -3.36 -6.46 3.35
CA GLY A 358 -4.00 -7.53 4.11
C GLY A 358 -4.91 -8.45 3.28
N PRO A 359 -5.89 -7.92 2.54
CA PRO A 359 -6.80 -8.71 1.70
C PRO A 359 -6.08 -9.61 0.71
N TRP A 360 -4.98 -9.14 0.11
CA TRP A 360 -4.18 -9.98 -0.79
C TRP A 360 -3.48 -11.10 -0.03
N VAL A 361 -2.90 -10.80 1.15
CA VAL A 361 -2.28 -11.84 1.99
C VAL A 361 -3.28 -12.94 2.34
N GLU A 362 -4.48 -12.56 2.76
CA GLU A 362 -5.56 -13.49 3.07
C GLU A 362 -6.01 -14.27 1.84
N PHE A 363 -6.25 -13.60 0.71
CA PHE A 363 -6.62 -14.23 -0.55
C PHE A 363 -5.63 -15.33 -1.00
N MET A 364 -4.36 -15.18 -0.62
CA MET A 364 -3.27 -16.08 -1.02
C MET A 364 -2.99 -17.18 0.00
N LEU A 365 -3.58 -17.10 1.20
CA LEU A 365 -3.41 -18.05 2.27
C LEU A 365 -4.67 -18.88 2.53
N PRO A 366 -4.54 -20.14 2.95
CA PRO A 366 -5.66 -20.90 3.51
C PRO A 366 -6.36 -20.13 4.65
N PRO A 367 -7.71 -20.20 4.76
CA PRO A 367 -8.48 -19.49 5.78
C PRO A 367 -8.01 -19.69 7.23
N GLU A 368 -7.51 -20.89 7.55
CA GLU A 368 -6.97 -21.24 8.86
C GLU A 368 -5.70 -20.44 9.26
N LEU A 369 -5.06 -19.76 8.31
CA LEU A 369 -3.90 -18.90 8.55
C LEU A 369 -4.24 -17.41 8.61
N HIS A 370 -5.48 -17.01 8.33
CA HIS A 370 -5.87 -15.59 8.27
C HIS A 370 -5.71 -14.87 9.61
N ASP A 371 -5.92 -15.56 10.73
CA ASP A 371 -5.69 -15.00 12.07
C ASP A 371 -4.23 -14.65 12.36
N ARG A 372 -3.29 -15.15 11.54
CA ARG A 372 -1.87 -14.81 11.63
C ARG A 372 -1.50 -13.57 10.83
N VAL A 373 -2.43 -12.98 10.07
CA VAL A 373 -2.23 -11.78 9.27
C VAL A 373 -2.66 -10.55 10.07
N ILE A 374 -1.68 -9.77 10.51
CA ILE A 374 -1.88 -8.54 11.26
C ILE A 374 -1.60 -7.36 10.32
N ALA A 375 -2.67 -6.68 9.93
CA ALA A 375 -2.59 -5.53 9.05
C ALA A 375 -3.06 -4.26 9.78
N ALA A 376 -2.33 -3.16 9.63
CA ALA A 376 -2.63 -1.89 10.29
C ALA A 376 -2.71 -0.73 9.28
N PRO A 377 -3.55 0.29 9.54
CA PRO A 377 -3.63 1.47 8.70
C PRO A 377 -2.29 2.19 8.55
N ALA A 378 -1.91 2.46 7.31
CA ALA A 378 -0.78 3.32 6.99
C ALA A 378 -1.17 4.79 7.12
N GLN A 379 -0.45 5.57 7.93
CA GLN A 379 -0.62 7.02 8.00
C GLN A 379 0.60 7.71 7.40
N ALA A 380 0.33 8.64 6.48
CA ALA A 380 1.37 9.47 5.88
C ALA A 380 2.12 10.25 6.97
N VAL A 381 3.44 10.30 6.86
CA VAL A 381 4.31 11.10 7.73
C VAL A 381 5.24 11.97 6.88
N ASP A 382 5.64 13.11 7.43
CA ASP A 382 6.63 13.97 6.78
C ASP A 382 7.94 13.20 6.57
N PHE A 383 8.71 13.54 5.54
CA PHE A 383 10.04 12.94 5.34
C PHE A 383 11.13 14.02 5.44
N PRO A 384 12.11 13.87 6.34
CA PRO A 384 12.32 12.76 7.29
C PRO A 384 11.27 12.69 8.42
N ALA A 385 10.95 11.47 8.87
CA ALA A 385 9.84 11.15 9.79
C ALA A 385 9.84 12.03 11.06
N THR A 386 8.80 12.84 11.23
CA THR A 386 8.57 13.68 12.42
C THR A 386 7.65 13.00 13.44
N ARG A 387 6.72 12.17 12.96
CA ARG A 387 5.76 11.40 13.76
C ARG A 387 6.10 9.92 13.70
N PHE A 388 5.95 9.25 14.83
CA PHE A 388 6.18 7.82 14.98
C PHE A 388 5.20 7.26 16.00
N ASN A 389 4.60 6.09 15.72
CA ASN A 389 3.77 5.37 16.67
C ASN A 389 4.61 4.30 17.36
N ALA A 390 4.89 4.48 18.65
CA ALA A 390 5.67 3.55 19.45
C ALA A 390 4.82 2.52 20.19
N ASP A 391 3.49 2.63 20.15
CA ASP A 391 2.60 1.77 20.94
C ASP A 391 1.28 1.48 20.23
N LEU A 392 1.25 0.36 19.51
CA LEU A 392 0.08 -0.10 18.77
C LEU A 392 -1.10 -0.50 19.68
N ARG A 393 -0.91 -0.60 21.00
CA ARG A 393 -1.98 -0.88 21.96
C ARG A 393 -2.83 0.37 22.23
N SER A 394 -2.21 1.55 22.21
CA SER A 394 -2.89 2.82 22.48
C SER A 394 -3.39 3.52 21.21
N ALA A 395 -2.73 3.29 20.07
CA ALA A 395 -3.19 3.81 18.77
C ALA A 395 -2.93 2.79 17.64
N TRP A 396 -3.95 2.46 16.85
CA TRP A 396 -3.85 1.45 15.79
C TRP A 396 -3.52 2.06 14.41
N TRP A 397 -2.25 2.37 14.20
CA TRP A 397 -1.74 2.84 12.91
C TRP A 397 -0.22 2.70 12.82
N MET A 398 0.29 2.61 11.60
CA MET A 398 1.72 2.53 11.28
C MET A 398 2.16 3.73 10.42
N PRO A 399 3.34 4.32 10.64
CA PRO A 399 3.83 5.41 9.82
C PRO A 399 4.23 4.92 8.42
N ASP A 400 3.78 5.58 7.36
CA ASP A 400 4.27 5.36 5.98
C ASP A 400 5.58 6.13 5.77
N ALA A 401 6.68 5.58 6.30
CA ALA A 401 8.00 6.18 6.29
C ALA A 401 8.91 5.61 5.18
N HIS A 402 8.32 5.11 4.09
CA HIS A 402 9.00 4.57 2.89
C HIS A 402 10.02 3.45 3.11
N ASN A 403 10.06 2.85 4.29
CA ASN A 403 10.94 1.73 4.63
C ASN A 403 10.24 0.81 5.65
N VAL A 404 10.29 -0.50 5.41
CA VAL A 404 9.60 -1.50 6.26
C VAL A 404 10.07 -1.47 7.73
N ILE A 405 11.34 -1.15 7.98
CA ILE A 405 11.89 -1.08 9.34
C ILE A 405 11.26 0.08 10.10
N THR A 406 11.28 1.28 9.52
CA THR A 406 10.71 2.49 10.16
C THR A 406 9.19 2.45 10.22
N SER A 407 8.57 1.77 9.26
CA SER A 407 7.11 1.77 9.09
C SER A 407 6.39 0.66 9.84
N VAL A 408 6.99 -0.54 9.91
CA VAL A 408 6.31 -1.74 10.45
C VAL A 408 7.12 -2.35 11.58
N CYS A 409 8.42 -2.60 11.39
CA CYS A 409 9.21 -3.33 12.38
C CYS A 409 9.38 -2.57 13.69
N LEU A 410 9.79 -1.29 13.64
CA LEU A 410 10.04 -0.50 14.84
C LEU A 410 8.76 -0.20 15.65
N PRO A 411 7.60 0.15 15.04
CA PRO A 411 6.36 0.31 15.80
C PRO A 411 5.97 -0.94 16.58
N VAL A 412 6.10 -2.12 15.96
CA VAL A 412 5.79 -3.39 16.63
C VAL A 412 6.85 -3.70 17.70
N ALA A 413 8.14 -3.56 17.38
CA ALA A 413 9.22 -3.79 18.34
C ALA A 413 9.08 -2.93 19.61
N ALA A 414 8.79 -1.63 19.44
CA ALA A 414 8.57 -0.69 20.54
C ALA A 414 7.30 -1.01 21.36
N THR A 415 6.30 -1.63 20.72
CA THR A 415 5.09 -2.07 21.42
C THR A 415 5.37 -3.28 22.31
N VAL A 416 6.19 -4.23 21.86
CA VAL A 416 6.37 -5.52 22.52
C VAL A 416 7.59 -5.62 23.45
N ALA A 417 8.52 -4.67 23.39
CA ALA A 417 9.79 -4.73 24.12
C ALA A 417 10.33 -3.34 24.52
N GLN A 418 11.04 -3.27 25.65
CA GLN A 418 11.83 -2.11 26.07
C GLN A 418 13.30 -2.18 25.63
N GLU A 419 13.78 -3.31 25.12
CA GLU A 419 15.10 -3.43 24.50
C GLU A 419 14.98 -3.89 23.04
N ILE A 420 15.42 -3.03 22.11
CA ILE A 420 15.44 -3.30 20.68
C ILE A 420 16.89 -3.53 20.23
N ARG A 421 17.15 -4.73 19.68
CA ARG A 421 18.46 -5.13 19.15
C ARG A 421 18.40 -5.20 17.63
N LEU A 422 19.24 -4.42 16.95
CA LEU A 422 19.22 -4.24 15.50
C LEU A 422 20.32 -5.07 14.83
N LEU A 423 19.99 -5.85 13.80
CA LEU A 423 20.92 -6.69 13.05
C LEU A 423 20.73 -6.53 11.54
N GLY A 424 21.83 -6.41 10.77
CA GLY A 424 21.78 -6.32 9.31
C GLY A 424 21.23 -4.99 8.77
N LEU A 425 21.31 -3.91 9.54
CA LEU A 425 20.93 -2.56 9.12
C LEU A 425 22.17 -1.81 8.64
N ASP A 426 22.74 -2.27 7.53
CA ASP A 426 24.09 -1.85 7.11
C ASP A 426 24.12 -0.48 6.45
N GLY A 427 22.99 -0.02 5.89
CA GLY A 427 22.92 1.20 5.07
C GLY A 427 23.46 1.01 3.65
N VAL A 428 23.61 2.11 2.90
CA VAL A 428 24.22 2.13 1.57
C VAL A 428 25.71 2.42 1.71
N ARG A 429 26.56 1.61 1.07
CA ARG A 429 28.02 1.82 1.10
C ARG A 429 28.35 3.05 0.24
N PRO A 430 29.14 4.02 0.72
CA PRO A 430 29.37 5.28 -0.02
C PRO A 430 29.95 5.12 -1.43
N ASP A 431 30.64 4.01 -1.71
CA ASP A 431 31.31 3.70 -2.96
C ASP A 431 30.60 2.62 -3.80
N LYS A 432 29.39 2.18 -3.41
CA LYS A 432 28.60 1.17 -4.14
C LYS A 432 27.16 1.59 -4.31
N VAL A 433 26.65 1.38 -5.52
CA VAL A 433 25.21 1.45 -5.83
C VAL A 433 24.64 0.03 -5.69
N TYR A 434 23.75 -0.19 -4.72
CA TYR A 434 23.04 -1.46 -4.60
C TYR A 434 21.81 -1.45 -5.51
N GLU A 435 21.66 -2.45 -6.38
CA GLU A 435 20.33 -2.78 -6.89
C GLU A 435 19.53 -3.41 -5.75
N SER A 436 18.52 -2.68 -5.30
CA SER A 436 17.85 -2.89 -4.02
C SER A 436 17.15 -4.23 -3.83
N TRP A 437 17.17 -5.18 -4.77
CA TRP A 437 16.46 -6.47 -4.62
C TRP A 437 17.23 -7.69 -5.16
N GLY A 438 18.51 -7.56 -5.53
CA GLY A 438 19.34 -8.74 -5.80
C GLY A 438 19.61 -9.52 -4.51
N ARG A 439 20.02 -10.80 -4.61
CA ARG A 439 20.52 -11.63 -3.50
C ARG A 439 21.84 -11.06 -2.93
N SER A 440 21.79 -9.86 -2.37
CA SER A 440 22.97 -9.14 -1.87
C SER A 440 23.67 -9.83 -0.70
N TRP A 441 23.05 -10.84 -0.10
CA TRP A 441 23.64 -11.74 0.91
C TRP A 441 24.39 -12.94 0.32
N GLU A 442 24.19 -13.28 -0.96
CA GLU A 442 25.09 -14.21 -1.68
C GLU A 442 26.37 -13.51 -2.14
N LYS A 443 26.34 -12.18 -2.14
CA LYS A 443 27.50 -11.33 -2.34
C LYS A 443 28.14 -11.14 -0.98
N ASP A 444 29.26 -11.82 -0.72
CA ASP A 444 30.10 -11.51 0.44
C ASP A 444 30.32 -9.99 0.52
N ALA A 445 30.51 -9.44 1.72
CA ALA A 445 30.82 -8.02 1.90
C ALA A 445 32.03 -7.54 1.05
N GLU A 446 32.84 -8.48 0.58
CA GLU A 446 34.01 -8.31 -0.29
C GLU A 446 33.73 -8.51 -1.80
N SER A 447 32.58 -9.05 -2.21
CA SER A 447 32.34 -9.39 -3.62
C SER A 447 32.05 -8.12 -4.44
N GLU A 448 32.92 -7.84 -5.40
CA GLU A 448 32.92 -6.62 -6.22
C GLU A 448 31.77 -6.49 -7.22
N ALA A 449 30.95 -7.53 -7.39
CA ALA A 449 29.99 -7.61 -8.47
C ALA A 449 28.91 -6.53 -8.34
N GLU A 450 28.94 -5.57 -9.27
CA GLU A 450 27.78 -4.79 -9.71
C GLU A 450 26.63 -5.74 -10.09
N SER A 451 25.44 -5.21 -10.31
CA SER A 451 24.23 -5.94 -10.71
C SER A 451 24.50 -7.20 -11.55
N VAL A 452 23.80 -8.30 -11.28
CA VAL A 452 23.85 -9.46 -12.19
C VAL A 452 22.94 -9.10 -13.37
N PRO A 453 23.46 -8.75 -14.55
CA PRO A 453 22.64 -8.30 -15.66
C PRO A 453 21.64 -9.35 -16.17
N ASP A 454 21.84 -10.63 -15.80
CA ASP A 454 21.06 -11.77 -16.30
C ASP A 454 20.21 -12.47 -15.22
N ASP A 455 19.92 -11.84 -14.06
CA ASP A 455 19.02 -12.44 -13.07
C ASP A 455 17.58 -12.51 -13.63
N PRO A 456 17.04 -13.71 -13.95
CA PRO A 456 15.69 -13.84 -14.50
C PRO A 456 14.61 -13.33 -13.54
N PHE A 457 14.89 -13.34 -12.23
CA PHE A 457 14.01 -12.80 -11.19
C PHE A 457 13.90 -11.28 -11.30
N LEU A 458 15.03 -10.58 -11.39
CA LEU A 458 15.04 -9.12 -11.57
C LEU A 458 14.49 -8.72 -12.93
N ALA A 459 14.73 -9.50 -13.98
CA ALA A 459 14.16 -9.26 -15.31
C ALA A 459 12.62 -9.40 -15.32
N ALA A 460 12.07 -10.44 -14.69
CA ALA A 460 10.62 -10.61 -14.56
C ALA A 460 9.98 -9.51 -13.71
N LEU A 461 10.63 -9.14 -12.60
CA LEU A 461 10.19 -8.05 -11.73
C LEU A 461 10.20 -6.70 -12.47
N ARG A 462 11.23 -6.41 -13.28
CA ARG A 462 11.31 -5.19 -14.11
C ARG A 462 10.24 -5.12 -15.18
N ARG A 463 9.95 -6.24 -15.86
CA ARG A 463 8.86 -6.32 -16.85
C ARG A 463 7.49 -6.10 -16.19
N THR A 464 7.30 -6.68 -15.01
CA THR A 464 6.05 -6.47 -14.27
C THR A 464 5.98 -5.07 -13.67
N HIS A 465 7.12 -4.46 -13.33
CA HIS A 465 7.19 -3.19 -12.60
C HIS A 465 8.15 -2.20 -13.27
N PRO A 466 7.84 -1.69 -14.47
CA PRO A 466 8.75 -0.90 -15.28
C PRO A 466 9.12 0.45 -14.66
N TRP A 467 8.27 1.05 -13.81
CA TRP A 467 8.62 2.28 -13.07
C TRP A 467 9.79 2.10 -12.10
N ARG A 468 10.09 0.85 -11.70
CA ARG A 468 11.15 0.53 -10.73
C ARG A 468 12.55 0.86 -11.26
N HIS A 469 12.71 1.07 -12.56
CA HIS A 469 13.95 1.55 -13.17
C HIS A 469 14.44 2.88 -12.57
N ASN A 470 13.56 3.69 -11.99
CA ASN A 470 13.95 4.98 -11.44
C ASN A 470 14.36 4.93 -9.95
N TRP A 471 14.17 3.81 -9.25
CA TRP A 471 14.60 3.62 -7.85
C TRP A 471 16.10 3.33 -7.71
N VAL A 472 16.80 3.18 -8.83
CA VAL A 472 18.23 2.88 -8.89
C VAL A 472 19.06 4.08 -9.35
N SER A 473 18.44 5.26 -9.50
CA SER A 473 19.19 6.47 -9.79
C SER A 473 20.08 6.85 -8.59
N PRO A 474 21.31 7.34 -8.83
CA PRO A 474 22.19 7.84 -7.77
C PRO A 474 21.48 8.86 -6.86
N ASP A 475 20.75 9.80 -7.46
CA ASP A 475 20.00 10.84 -6.74
C ASP A 475 18.93 10.25 -5.79
N TYR A 476 18.23 9.19 -6.21
CA TYR A 476 17.26 8.50 -5.36
C TYR A 476 17.97 7.80 -4.21
N GLN A 477 19.08 7.11 -4.46
CA GLN A 477 19.83 6.39 -3.43
C GLN A 477 20.44 7.34 -2.39
N ASP A 478 20.96 8.49 -2.84
CA ASP A 478 21.48 9.54 -1.95
C ASP A 478 20.35 10.13 -1.09
N THR A 479 19.24 10.51 -1.71
CA THR A 479 18.07 11.06 -1.01
C THR A 479 17.48 10.04 -0.03
N TYR A 480 17.40 8.77 -0.43
CA TYR A 480 16.89 7.69 0.39
C TYR A 480 17.80 7.44 1.60
N ARG A 481 19.12 7.38 1.39
CA ARG A 481 20.09 7.21 2.47
C ARG A 481 19.97 8.33 3.50
N ASP A 482 20.04 9.58 3.05
CA ASP A 482 20.11 10.74 3.93
C ASP A 482 18.81 10.88 4.74
N ASN A 483 17.66 10.68 4.09
CA ASN A 483 16.38 10.77 4.77
C ASN A 483 16.07 9.56 5.67
N LEU A 484 16.50 8.35 5.31
CA LEU A 484 16.35 7.16 6.17
C LEU A 484 17.18 7.32 7.44
N GLU A 485 18.42 7.80 7.31
CA GLU A 485 19.32 8.02 8.45
C GLU A 485 18.74 9.07 9.42
N GLU A 486 18.25 10.20 8.90
CA GLU A 486 17.62 11.22 9.74
C GLU A 486 16.30 10.74 10.35
N SER A 487 15.50 9.96 9.63
CA SER A 487 14.28 9.35 10.17
C SER A 487 14.58 8.39 11.32
N LEU A 488 15.56 7.50 11.16
CA LEU A 488 16.01 6.59 12.22
C LEU A 488 16.55 7.36 13.43
N ARG A 489 17.30 8.43 13.22
CA ARG A 489 17.84 9.28 14.30
C ARG A 489 16.72 9.86 15.15
N ARG A 490 15.67 10.38 14.51
CA ARG A 490 14.49 10.92 15.20
C ARG A 490 13.72 9.85 15.94
N ILE A 491 13.41 8.74 15.27
CA ILE A 491 12.67 7.62 15.87
C ILE A 491 13.41 7.07 17.09
N PHE A 492 14.72 6.81 16.97
CA PHE A 492 15.51 6.29 18.08
C PHE A 492 15.59 7.27 19.24
N THR A 493 15.76 8.57 18.97
CA THR A 493 15.75 9.60 20.02
C THR A 493 14.41 9.62 20.76
N GLN A 494 13.28 9.52 20.05
CA GLN A 494 11.95 9.48 20.67
C GLN A 494 11.76 8.23 21.53
N LEU A 495 12.17 7.07 21.03
CA LEU A 495 12.11 5.80 21.75
C LEU A 495 12.98 5.80 23.01
N GLU A 496 14.21 6.30 22.92
CA GLU A 496 15.13 6.40 24.06
C GLU A 496 14.63 7.38 25.13
N GLN A 497 14.01 8.50 24.72
CA GLN A 497 13.34 9.41 25.64
C GLN A 497 12.14 8.77 26.33
N ALA A 498 11.46 7.81 25.68
CA ALA A 498 10.39 7.02 26.25
C ALA A 498 10.89 5.85 27.12
N GLY A 499 12.20 5.62 27.20
CA GLY A 499 12.83 4.60 28.04
C GLY A 499 13.25 3.32 27.32
N THR A 500 13.00 3.21 26.00
CA THR A 500 13.43 2.06 25.21
C THR A 500 14.94 2.09 24.97
N ARG A 501 15.64 0.99 25.28
CA ARG A 501 17.05 0.80 24.95
C ARG A 501 17.18 0.30 23.53
N ILE A 502 18.00 0.98 22.72
CA ILE A 502 18.29 0.57 21.35
C ILE A 502 19.77 0.19 21.25
N THR A 503 20.06 -0.97 20.66
CA THR A 503 21.43 -1.44 20.46
C THR A 503 21.61 -1.98 19.05
N CYS A 504 22.58 -1.45 18.32
CA CYS A 504 23.01 -2.02 17.05
C CYS A 504 24.04 -3.12 17.31
N VAL A 505 23.73 -4.34 16.89
CA VAL A 505 24.51 -5.55 17.22
C VAL A 505 25.52 -5.87 16.12
N THR A 506 25.21 -5.54 14.86
CA THR A 506 26.10 -5.73 13.72
C THR A 506 26.67 -4.39 13.23
N PRO A 507 27.81 -4.39 12.51
CA PRO A 507 28.39 -3.17 11.93
C PRO A 507 27.43 -2.47 10.95
N SER A 508 27.57 -1.14 10.82
CA SER A 508 26.75 -0.34 9.90
C SER A 508 27.49 0.89 9.36
N TRP A 509 27.19 1.24 8.10
CA TRP A 509 27.64 2.46 7.45
C TRP A 509 26.84 3.70 7.86
N MET A 510 25.68 3.54 8.49
CA MET A 510 24.91 4.65 9.03
C MET A 510 25.50 5.11 10.38
N GLU A 511 25.72 6.40 10.55
CA GLU A 511 26.24 6.99 11.79
C GLU A 511 25.31 6.72 12.97
N VAL A 512 24.00 6.89 12.76
CA VAL A 512 22.97 6.66 13.79
C VAL A 512 23.02 5.26 14.42
N MET A 513 23.50 4.25 13.67
CA MET A 513 23.67 2.89 14.16
C MET A 513 24.98 2.71 14.94
N ARG A 514 26.07 3.35 14.48
CA ARG A 514 27.37 3.29 15.15
C ARG A 514 27.34 3.90 16.54
N ASP A 515 26.58 4.98 16.71
CA ASP A 515 26.33 5.62 18.01
C ASP A 515 25.70 4.66 19.05
N ARG A 516 25.12 3.54 18.61
CA ARG A 516 24.39 2.57 19.43
C ARG A 516 25.06 1.19 19.50
N GLY A 517 26.37 1.14 19.29
CA GLY A 517 27.15 -0.10 19.45
C GLY A 517 27.49 -0.85 18.16
N GLY A 518 27.06 -0.33 16.99
CA GLY A 518 27.55 -0.82 15.71
C GLY A 518 29.04 -0.48 15.59
N ALA A 519 29.94 -1.45 15.80
CA ALA A 519 31.37 -1.21 15.60
C ALA A 519 31.65 -0.71 14.17
N SER A 520 32.66 0.15 14.01
CA SER A 520 33.17 0.52 12.68
C SER A 520 33.58 -0.75 11.93
N THR A 521 33.03 -0.96 10.74
CA THR A 521 33.47 -2.01 9.80
C THR A 521 34.99 -1.88 9.58
N PRO A 522 35.76 -2.98 9.43
CA PRO A 522 37.15 -2.89 8.99
C PRO A 522 37.24 -2.08 7.70
N ALA A 523 38.26 -1.23 7.61
CA ALA A 523 38.51 -0.27 6.54
C ALA A 523 38.65 -0.91 5.15
#